data_AF-A0A6H1ZVG1-F1
#
_entry.id   AF-A0A6H1ZVG1-F1
#
_cell.length_a   1.000
_cell.length_b   1.000
_cell.length_c   1.000
_cell.angle_alpha   90.00
_cell.angle_beta   90.00
_cell.angle_gamma   90.00
#
_symmetry.space_group_name_H-M   'P 1'
#
loop_
_entity.id
_entity.type
_entity.pdbx_description
1 polymer ?
#
loop_
_entity_poly.entity_id
_entity_poly.type
_entity_poly.pdbx_seq_one_letter_code
_entity_poly.pdbx_strand_id
1 'polypeptide(L)'
;MSKLSGLKSKGKMYTIGGIELEIKPLGVDDFELFDVPEDADLKENIDSVMKLVTKVIKESVPDATDEEIKKYVKLDHINEIKEAIMDVCGMKDNKGNITDAIQTRQAQIQAARTPK
;
A
#
# COMPACT_ATOMS: atom_id res chain seq x y z
N MET A 1 8.76 23.76 -0.07
CA MET A 1 8.10 22.61 0.59
C MET A 1 6.60 22.73 0.32
N SER A 2 6.00 21.78 -0.38
CA SER A 2 4.57 21.84 -0.76
C SER A 2 3.68 21.46 0.43
N LYS A 3 2.52 22.09 0.58
CA LYS A 3 1.54 21.77 1.64
C LYS A 3 1.07 20.31 1.58
N LEU A 4 1.18 19.68 0.40
CA LEU A 4 0.84 18.26 0.17
C LEU A 4 1.82 17.28 0.84
N SER A 5 3.06 17.70 1.15
CA SER A 5 4.02 16.87 1.86
C SER A 5 3.56 16.51 3.29
N GLY A 6 2.62 17.28 3.86
CA GLY A 6 2.01 16.99 5.16
C GLY A 6 0.87 15.96 5.12
N LEU A 7 0.43 15.53 3.92
CA LEU A 7 -0.61 14.50 3.75
C LEU A 7 -0.05 13.08 3.74
N LYS A 8 1.26 12.90 3.51
CA LYS A 8 1.92 11.59 3.69
C LYS A 8 1.88 11.32 5.20
N SER A 9 0.91 10.52 5.66
CA SER A 9 0.77 10.20 7.07
C SER A 9 2.09 9.62 7.60
N LYS A 10 2.35 9.85 8.90
CA LYS A 10 3.56 9.31 9.55
C LYS A 10 3.53 7.80 9.38
N GLY A 11 4.59 7.23 8.82
CA GLY A 11 4.74 5.78 8.71
C GLY A 11 4.56 5.13 10.08
N LYS A 12 4.11 3.88 10.07
CA LYS A 12 3.91 3.11 11.30
C LYS A 12 4.95 1.99 11.32
N MET A 13 5.55 1.79 12.49
CA MET A 13 6.52 0.73 12.71
C MET A 13 5.79 -0.61 12.84
N TYR A 14 6.25 -1.61 12.09
CA TYR A 14 5.78 -3.00 12.18
C TYR A 14 6.97 -3.92 12.40
N THR A 15 6.79 -4.95 13.21
CA THR A 15 7.76 -6.03 13.35
C THR A 15 7.39 -7.15 12.38
N ILE A 16 8.20 -7.36 11.34
CA ILE A 16 7.98 -8.39 10.31
C ILE A 16 9.20 -9.30 10.29
N GLY A 17 9.01 -10.61 10.43
CA GLY A 17 10.14 -11.56 10.45
C GLY A 17 11.22 -11.29 11.51
N GLY A 18 10.88 -10.55 12.57
CA GLY A 18 11.82 -10.17 13.64
C GLY A 18 12.62 -8.88 13.41
N ILE A 19 12.38 -8.15 12.32
CA ILE A 19 12.96 -6.82 12.07
C ILE A 19 11.89 -5.73 12.20
N GLU A 20 12.28 -4.56 12.72
CA GLU A 20 11.39 -3.39 12.76
C GLU A 20 11.46 -2.63 11.43
N LEU A 21 10.32 -2.48 10.77
CA LEU A 21 10.15 -1.79 9.49
C LEU A 21 9.18 -0.63 9.62
N GLU A 22 9.60 0.57 9.20
CA GLU A 22 8.71 1.73 9.10
C GLU A 22 7.92 1.65 7.77
N ILE A 23 6.67 1.22 7.83
CA ILE A 23 5.81 1.15 6.64
C ILE A 23 5.09 2.48 6.47
N LYS A 24 5.26 3.10 5.29
CA LYS A 24 4.64 4.38 4.93
C LYS A 24 3.37 4.13 4.10
N PRO A 25 2.38 5.02 4.17
CA PRO A 25 1.20 4.95 3.30
C PRO A 25 1.62 5.04 1.83
N LEU A 26 0.90 4.31 0.99
CA LEU A 26 1.09 4.34 -0.46
C LEU A 26 0.73 5.71 -1.04
N GLY A 27 1.46 6.09 -2.08
CA GLY A 27 1.07 7.19 -2.95
C GLY A 27 -0.14 6.82 -3.80
N VAL A 28 -0.76 7.82 -4.42
CA VAL A 28 -1.88 7.60 -5.37
C VAL A 28 -1.42 6.73 -6.55
N ASP A 29 -0.19 6.94 -7.03
CA ASP A 29 0.39 6.16 -8.14
C ASP A 29 0.65 4.69 -7.76
N ASP A 30 0.84 4.40 -6.47
CA ASP A 30 1.10 3.04 -5.97
C ASP A 30 -0.18 2.25 -5.70
N PHE A 31 -1.31 2.94 -5.68
CA PHE A 31 -2.61 2.33 -5.46
C PHE A 31 -3.01 1.43 -6.63
N GLU A 32 -2.60 1.78 -7.86
CA GLU A 32 -2.84 0.96 -9.06
C GLU A 32 -2.13 -0.40 -8.99
N LEU A 33 -0.98 -0.47 -8.29
CA LEU A 33 -0.25 -1.73 -8.07
C LEU A 33 -0.91 -2.61 -7.00
N PHE A 34 -1.78 -2.01 -6.18
CA PHE A 34 -2.48 -2.68 -5.10
C PHE A 34 -3.89 -3.13 -5.51
N ASP A 35 -4.60 -2.32 -6.30
CA ASP A 35 -5.97 -2.57 -6.78
C ASP A 35 -5.95 -3.45 -8.04
N VAL A 36 -5.43 -4.67 -7.89
CA VAL A 36 -5.50 -5.67 -8.97
C VAL A 36 -6.90 -6.28 -8.96
N PRO A 37 -7.65 -6.24 -10.08
CA PRO A 37 -9.00 -6.81 -10.16
C PRO A 37 -8.99 -8.30 -9.82
N GLU A 38 -10.03 -8.79 -9.15
CA GLU A 38 -10.17 -10.22 -8.77
C GLU A 38 -10.15 -11.15 -10.00
N ASP A 39 -10.53 -10.65 -11.17
CA ASP A 39 -10.51 -11.36 -12.46
C ASP A 39 -9.15 -11.36 -13.18
N ALA A 40 -8.12 -10.71 -12.62
CA ALA A 40 -6.78 -10.76 -13.21
C ALA A 40 -6.16 -12.15 -13.07
N ASP A 41 -5.36 -12.55 -14.06
CA ASP A 41 -4.56 -13.76 -14.00
C ASP A 41 -3.76 -13.79 -12.68
N LEU A 42 -3.82 -14.91 -11.95
CA LEU A 42 -3.18 -15.07 -10.64
C LEU A 42 -1.69 -14.63 -10.66
N LYS A 43 -1.05 -14.82 -11.81
CA LYS A 43 0.34 -14.42 -12.07
C LYS A 43 0.54 -12.91 -12.13
N GLU A 44 -0.39 -12.16 -12.74
CA GLU A 44 -0.33 -10.70 -12.81
C GLU A 44 -0.61 -10.05 -11.45
N ASN A 45 -1.48 -10.67 -10.65
CA ASN A 45 -1.75 -10.25 -9.29
C ASN A 45 -0.52 -10.44 -8.38
N ILE A 46 0.13 -11.60 -8.45
CA ILE A 46 1.35 -11.88 -7.70
C ILE A 46 2.49 -10.93 -8.11
N ASP A 47 2.68 -10.67 -9.40
CA ASP A 47 3.75 -9.78 -9.88
C ASP A 47 3.55 -8.34 -9.40
N SER A 48 2.31 -7.83 -9.42
CA SER A 48 1.96 -6.49 -8.94
C SER A 48 2.15 -6.36 -7.43
N VAL A 49 1.70 -7.35 -6.66
CA VAL A 49 1.93 -7.39 -5.21
C VAL A 49 3.43 -7.46 -4.88
N MET A 50 4.22 -8.26 -5.61
CA MET A 50 5.67 -8.33 -5.42
C MET A 50 6.36 -6.99 -5.73
N LYS A 51 5.97 -6.30 -6.80
CA LYS A 51 6.48 -4.96 -7.12
C LYS A 51 6.18 -3.96 -6.01
N LEU A 52 4.95 -3.97 -5.51
CA LEU A 52 4.52 -3.10 -4.42
C LEU A 52 5.33 -3.37 -3.14
N VAL A 53 5.44 -4.64 -2.73
CA VAL A 53 6.22 -5.03 -1.55
C VAL A 53 7.69 -4.64 -1.70
N THR A 54 8.29 -4.87 -2.87
CA THR A 54 9.68 -4.49 -3.15
C THR A 54 9.88 -2.99 -2.99
N LYS A 55 8.96 -2.18 -3.52
CA LYS A 55 9.02 -0.72 -3.42
C LYS A 55 8.90 -0.27 -1.96
N VAL A 56 7.95 -0.81 -1.22
CA VAL A 56 7.73 -0.48 0.19
C VAL A 56 8.95 -0.85 1.04
N ILE A 57 9.52 -2.04 0.84
CA ILE A 57 10.74 -2.44 1.55
C ILE A 57 11.89 -1.50 1.23
N LYS A 58 12.09 -1.10 -0.04
CA LYS A 58 13.14 -0.13 -0.40
C LYS A 58 12.92 1.27 0.19
N GLU A 59 11.67 1.70 0.36
CA GLU A 59 11.36 2.97 1.04
C GLU A 59 11.59 2.90 2.56
N SER A 60 11.46 1.71 3.16
CA SER A 60 11.68 1.46 4.59
C SER A 60 13.15 1.14 4.90
N VAL A 61 13.84 0.46 3.99
CA VAL A 61 15.22 -0.02 4.10
C VAL A 61 15.95 0.34 2.81
N PRO A 62 16.50 1.56 2.70
CA PRO A 62 17.15 2.03 1.47
C PRO A 62 18.41 1.24 1.11
N ASP A 63 19.01 0.55 2.08
CA ASP A 63 20.19 -0.31 1.89
C ASP A 63 19.83 -1.71 1.34
N ALA A 64 18.55 -2.08 1.27
CA ALA A 64 18.13 -3.39 0.80
C ALA A 64 18.30 -3.55 -0.71
N THR A 65 19.03 -4.58 -1.12
CA THR A 65 19.19 -4.91 -2.55
C THR A 65 18.03 -5.75 -3.07
N ASP A 66 17.77 -5.70 -4.39
CA ASP A 66 16.75 -6.53 -5.03
C ASP A 66 16.99 -8.04 -4.83
N GLU A 67 18.25 -8.45 -4.73
CA GLU A 67 18.63 -9.84 -4.48
C GLU A 67 18.29 -10.27 -3.05
N GLU A 68 18.55 -9.42 -2.06
CA GLU A 68 18.21 -9.69 -0.67
C GLU A 68 16.70 -9.74 -0.46
N ILE A 69 15.96 -8.82 -1.09
CA ILE A 69 14.49 -8.82 -1.05
C ILE A 69 13.96 -10.14 -1.59
N LYS A 70 14.37 -10.57 -2.79
CA LYS A 70 13.91 -11.84 -3.38
C LYS A 70 14.34 -13.07 -2.59
N LYS A 71 15.47 -13.01 -1.88
CA LYS A 71 16.05 -14.14 -1.15
C LYS A 71 15.47 -14.31 0.26
N TYR A 72 15.18 -13.21 0.95
CA TYR A 72 14.75 -13.23 2.35
C TYR A 72 13.26 -12.93 2.55
N VAL A 73 12.61 -12.26 1.60
CA VAL A 73 11.17 -12.00 1.66
C VAL A 73 10.43 -13.23 1.13
N LYS A 74 9.83 -13.98 2.05
CA LYS A 74 9.01 -15.14 1.75
C LYS A 74 7.56 -14.72 1.57
N LEU A 75 6.74 -15.63 1.02
CA LEU A 75 5.30 -15.44 0.87
C LEU A 75 4.60 -15.02 2.16
N ASP A 76 5.03 -15.56 3.31
CA ASP A 76 4.48 -15.17 4.61
C ASP A 76 4.75 -13.69 4.93
N HIS A 77 5.99 -13.22 4.71
CA HIS A 77 6.36 -11.82 4.91
C HIS A 77 5.63 -10.88 3.93
N ILE A 78 5.37 -11.34 2.69
CA ILE A 78 4.58 -10.59 1.69
C ILE A 78 3.18 -10.30 2.23
N ASN A 79 2.53 -11.29 2.84
CA ASN A 79 1.20 -11.11 3.42
C ASN A 79 1.22 -10.13 4.60
N GLU A 80 2.19 -10.26 5.51
CA GLU A 80 2.35 -9.33 6.65
C GLU A 80 2.59 -7.89 6.18
N ILE A 81 3.43 -7.71 5.17
CA ILE A 81 3.69 -6.38 4.56
C ILE A 81 2.43 -5.84 3.91
N LYS A 82 1.70 -6.67 3.16
CA LYS A 82 0.42 -6.28 2.53
C LYS A 82 -0.59 -5.83 3.58
N GLU A 83 -0.73 -6.56 4.68
CA GLU A 83 -1.61 -6.17 5.78
C GLU A 83 -1.15 -4.89 6.49
N ALA A 84 0.16 -4.72 6.68
CA ALA A 84 0.73 -3.50 7.24
C ALA A 84 0.46 -2.28 6.35
N ILE A 85 0.58 -2.45 5.02
CA ILE A 85 0.22 -1.44 4.01
C ILE A 85 -1.26 -1.10 4.11
N MET A 86 -2.15 -2.09 4.15
CA MET A 86 -3.58 -1.88 4.34
C MET A 86 -3.89 -1.11 5.62
N ASP A 87 -3.22 -1.43 6.72
CA ASP A 87 -3.39 -0.78 8.02
C ASP A 87 -2.98 0.71 7.96
N VAL A 88 -1.80 1.02 7.39
CA VAL A 88 -1.36 2.44 7.26
C VAL A 88 -2.17 3.25 6.26
N CYS A 89 -2.72 2.59 5.23
CA CYS A 89 -3.63 3.21 4.27
C CYS A 89 -5.07 3.32 4.79
N GLY A 90 -5.37 2.79 5.99
CA GLY A 90 -6.70 2.83 6.59
C GLY A 90 -7.72 1.94 5.88
N MET A 91 -7.27 0.86 5.26
CA MET A 91 -8.08 -0.13 4.53
C MET A 91 -8.43 -1.38 5.35
N LYS A 92 -7.89 -1.49 6.56
CA LYS A 92 -8.01 -2.69 7.42
C LYS A 92 -9.45 -3.04 7.84
N ASP A 93 -10.39 -2.09 7.71
CA ASP A 93 -11.75 -2.23 8.27
C ASP A 93 -12.83 -2.69 7.29
N ASN A 94 -12.56 -2.87 6.00
CA ASN A 94 -13.63 -3.23 5.06
C ASN A 94 -13.33 -4.53 4.32
N LYS A 95 -13.88 -5.63 4.86
CA LYS A 95 -14.32 -6.82 4.09
C LYS A 95 -15.39 -6.50 3.03
N GLY A 96 -15.65 -5.23 2.73
CA GLY A 96 -16.54 -4.76 1.68
C GLY A 96 -15.77 -3.87 0.72
N ASN A 97 -15.56 -4.36 -0.50
CA ASN A 97 -15.26 -3.63 -1.72
C ASN A 97 -14.51 -2.29 -1.54
N ILE A 98 -13.20 -2.34 -1.78
CA ILE A 98 -12.31 -1.19 -1.95
C ILE A 98 -12.93 -0.12 -2.89
N THR A 99 -13.77 -0.56 -3.85
CA THR A 99 -14.56 0.27 -4.77
C THR A 99 -15.55 1.21 -4.07
N ASP A 100 -16.22 0.78 -3.00
CA ASP A 100 -17.24 1.57 -2.30
C ASP A 100 -16.61 2.70 -1.48
N ALA A 101 -15.45 2.46 -0.85
CA ALA A 101 -14.76 3.48 -0.08
C ALA A 101 -14.15 4.58 -0.96
N ILE A 102 -13.67 4.20 -2.16
CA ILE A 102 -13.15 5.14 -3.16
C ILE A 102 -14.30 5.94 -3.80
N GLN A 103 -15.41 5.29 -4.16
CA GLN A 103 -16.60 5.99 -4.66
C GLN A 103 -17.20 6.94 -3.62
N THR A 104 -17.26 6.52 -2.35
CA THR A 104 -17.76 7.38 -1.27
C THR A 104 -16.88 8.62 -1.08
N ARG A 105 -15.55 8.48 -1.16
CA ARG A 105 -14.63 9.63 -1.11
C ARG A 105 -14.68 10.50 -2.36
N GLN A 106 -14.79 9.92 -3.55
CA GLN A 106 -14.95 10.70 -4.79
C GLN A 106 -16.28 11.46 -4.82
N ALA A 107 -17.38 10.86 -4.35
CA ALA A 107 -18.68 11.52 -4.23
C ALA A 107 -18.64 12.68 -3.23
N GLN A 108 -17.95 12.53 -2.10
CA GLN A 108 -17.75 13.62 -1.14
C GLN A 108 -16.89 14.77 -1.70
N ILE A 109 -15.87 14.46 -2.50
CA ILE A 109 -15.02 15.46 -3.17
C ILE A 109 -15.80 16.22 -4.25
N GLN A 110 -16.72 15.56 -4.96
CA GLN A 110 -17.58 16.20 -5.96
C GLN A 110 -18.70 17.05 -5.32
N ALA A 111 -19.31 16.58 -4.23
CA ALA A 111 -20.30 17.35 -3.47
C ALA A 111 -19.69 18.63 -2.86
N ALA A 112 -18.43 18.59 -2.42
CA ALA A 112 -17.71 19.76 -1.91
C ALA A 112 -17.27 20.75 -3.01
N ARG A 113 -17.35 20.37 -4.29
CA ARG A 113 -16.94 21.20 -5.45
C ARG A 113 -18.09 21.83 -6.22
N THR A 114 -19.33 21.65 -5.79
CA THR A 114 -20.49 22.30 -6.42
C THR A 114 -20.87 23.53 -5.59
N PRO A 115 -20.45 24.76 -5.94
CA PRO A 115 -20.95 25.96 -5.28
C PRO A 115 -22.42 26.15 -5.64
N LYS A 116 -23.21 26.53 -4.63
CA LYS A 116 -24.60 26.96 -4.75
C LYS A 116 -24.68 28.32 -5.45
#